data_AF-A0A7Z7G3N5-F1
#
_entry.id   AF-A0A7Z7G3N5-F1
#
_cell.length_a   1.000
_cell.length_b   1.000
_cell.length_c   1.000
_cell.angle_alpha   90.00
_cell.angle_beta   90.00
_cell.angle_gamma   90.00
#
_symmetry.space_group_name_H-M   'P 1'
#
loop_
_entity.id
_entity.type
_entity.pdbx_description
1 polymer ?
#
loop_
_entity_poly.entity_id
_entity_poly.type
_entity_poly.pdbx_seq_one_letter_code
_entity_poly.pdbx_strand_id
1 'polypeptide(L)'
;MYILGDSPELRFGDSKKSIDVQFGESKGKNIFDSDTYPLFTAHFNQSGELDGWKTDSYMQYSPNTASSLLTKKGIVLGESTLSDIIDRYGSSGVSGQGIIEYFYKKMSDGTYQDISIYDPIQNIEVVYTITFIVDDETQVLYHIMVTSLKTALNY
;
A
#
# COMPACT_ATOMS: atom_id res chain seq x y z
N MET A 1 8.86 11.78 27.80
CA MET A 1 9.71 12.26 26.69
C MET A 1 10.11 11.04 25.90
N TYR A 2 9.31 10.68 24.90
CA TYR A 2 9.62 9.57 24.00
C TYR A 2 10.31 10.15 22.78
N ILE A 3 11.53 9.69 22.52
CA ILE A 3 12.23 9.96 21.26
C ILE A 3 11.45 9.19 20.21
N LEU A 4 10.69 9.90 19.37
CA LEU A 4 10.18 9.37 18.10
C LEU A 4 11.42 9.10 17.23
N GLY A 5 11.98 7.89 17.34
CA GLY A 5 12.82 7.37 16.27
C GLY A 5 11.95 7.26 15.03
N ASP A 6 12.45 7.73 13.89
CA ASP A 6 11.74 7.67 12.61
C ASP A 6 11.17 6.27 12.41
N SER A 7 9.85 6.17 12.34
CA SER A 7 9.19 4.89 12.06
C SER A 7 9.53 4.51 10.61
N PRO A 8 9.93 3.25 10.35
CA PRO A 8 10.34 2.85 9.01
C PRO A 8 9.19 3.07 8.01
N GLU A 9 9.50 3.68 6.88
CA GLU A 9 8.52 4.11 5.87
C GLU A 9 8.84 3.45 4.53
N LEU A 10 7.81 3.03 3.80
CA LEU A 10 7.91 2.55 2.43
C LEU A 10 7.49 3.66 1.47
N ARG A 11 8.40 4.10 0.60
CA ARG A 11 8.13 5.12 -0.41
C ARG A 11 8.36 4.57 -1.81
N PHE A 12 7.49 4.98 -2.74
CA PHE A 12 7.74 4.72 -4.16
C PHE A 12 9.09 5.27 -4.59
N GLY A 13 9.87 4.46 -5.31
CA GLY A 13 11.24 4.79 -5.71
C GLY A 13 12.31 4.28 -4.74
N ASP A 14 11.95 3.78 -3.55
CA ASP A 14 12.94 3.21 -2.63
C ASP A 14 13.61 1.99 -3.28
N SER A 15 14.94 1.93 -3.19
CA SER A 15 15.69 0.77 -3.67
C SER A 15 15.43 -0.47 -2.81
N LYS A 16 15.54 -1.67 -3.39
CA LYS A 16 15.51 -2.90 -2.59
C LYS A 16 16.50 -2.87 -1.40
N LYS A 17 17.70 -2.36 -1.65
CA LYS A 17 18.74 -2.24 -0.61
C LYS A 17 18.30 -1.37 0.57
N SER A 18 17.65 -0.23 0.32
CA SER A 18 17.15 0.64 1.40
C SER A 18 16.02 -0.01 2.19
N ILE A 19 15.18 -0.82 1.54
CA ILE A 19 14.12 -1.58 2.20
C ILE A 19 14.71 -2.72 3.04
N ASP A 20 15.67 -3.47 2.50
CA ASP A 20 16.35 -4.55 3.23
C ASP A 20 17.04 -4.03 4.52
N VAL A 21 17.59 -2.82 4.48
CA VAL A 21 18.18 -2.16 5.67
C VAL A 21 17.13 -1.81 6.73
N GLN A 22 15.93 -1.38 6.32
CA GLN A 22 14.87 -0.96 7.24
C GLN A 22 14.05 -2.14 7.79
N PHE A 23 13.79 -3.15 6.97
CA PHE A 23 12.83 -4.22 7.27
C PHE A 23 13.46 -5.62 7.34
N GLY A 24 14.77 -5.72 7.15
CA GLY A 24 15.49 -6.99 7.01
C GLY A 24 15.40 -7.56 5.60
N GLU A 25 16.24 -8.55 5.28
CA GLU A 25 16.25 -9.17 3.97
C GLU A 25 14.94 -9.92 3.66
N SER A 26 14.49 -9.80 2.41
CA SER A 26 13.39 -10.58 1.86
C SER A 26 13.64 -12.10 1.98
N LYS A 27 12.60 -12.87 2.27
CA LYS A 27 12.64 -14.35 2.31
C LYS A 27 12.65 -15.01 0.92
N GLY A 28 12.79 -14.22 -0.13
CA GLY A 28 12.71 -14.63 -1.52
C GLY A 28 11.47 -14.11 -2.22
N LYS A 29 11.33 -14.49 -3.49
CA LYS A 29 10.26 -14.04 -4.37
C LYS A 29 9.07 -15.00 -4.35
N ASN A 30 7.87 -14.45 -4.46
CA ASN A 30 6.64 -15.21 -4.65
C ASN A 30 6.38 -15.54 -6.14
N ILE A 31 5.25 -16.18 -6.44
CA ILE A 31 4.85 -16.57 -7.81
C ILE A 31 4.60 -15.37 -8.75
N PHE A 32 4.48 -14.16 -8.21
CA PHE A 32 4.24 -12.90 -8.91
C PHE A 32 5.52 -12.04 -8.99
N ASP A 33 6.69 -12.68 -8.89
CA ASP A 33 8.03 -12.07 -8.91
C ASP A 33 8.27 -10.98 -7.84
N SER A 34 7.48 -10.99 -6.76
CA SER A 34 7.56 -9.99 -5.68
C SER A 34 8.33 -10.52 -4.47
N ASP A 35 9.19 -9.71 -3.89
CA ASP A 35 9.97 -10.01 -2.69
C ASP A 35 9.07 -10.05 -1.45
N THR A 36 9.18 -11.13 -0.67
CA THR A 36 8.37 -11.35 0.53
C THR A 36 9.15 -10.95 1.80
N TYR A 37 8.71 -9.90 2.47
CA TYR A 37 9.21 -9.45 3.76
C TYR A 37 8.31 -9.98 4.89
N PRO A 38 8.74 -9.92 6.17
CA PRO A 38 7.90 -10.37 7.28
C PRO A 38 6.55 -9.64 7.40
N LEU A 39 6.48 -8.38 6.96
CA LEU A 39 5.34 -7.49 7.16
C LEU A 39 4.55 -7.16 5.88
N PHE A 40 5.16 -7.34 4.71
CA PHE A 40 4.60 -6.98 3.42
C PHE A 40 5.26 -7.79 2.30
N THR A 41 4.66 -7.75 1.12
CA THR A 41 5.28 -8.17 -0.13
C THR A 41 5.55 -6.92 -0.95
N ALA A 42 6.73 -6.81 -1.56
CA ALA A 42 7.12 -5.69 -2.40
C ALA A 42 7.46 -6.14 -3.83
N HIS A 43 6.99 -5.37 -4.80
CA HIS A 43 7.39 -5.47 -6.19
C HIS A 43 8.38 -4.34 -6.50
N PHE A 44 9.41 -4.67 -7.28
CA PHE A 44 10.42 -3.73 -7.72
C PHE A 44 10.41 -3.69 -9.25
N ASN A 45 10.47 -2.48 -9.81
CA ASN A 45 10.55 -2.29 -11.25
C ASN A 45 11.91 -2.76 -11.81
N GLN A 46 12.08 -2.67 -13.13
CA GLN A 46 13.32 -3.06 -13.81
C GLN A 46 14.56 -2.26 -13.36
N SER A 47 14.37 -1.08 -12.79
CA SER A 47 15.43 -0.25 -12.21
C SER A 47 15.77 -0.64 -10.76
N GLY A 48 15.07 -1.62 -10.18
CA GLY A 48 15.25 -2.08 -8.80
C GLY A 48 14.62 -1.17 -7.76
N GLU A 49 13.65 -0.35 -8.16
CA GLU A 49 12.95 0.61 -7.31
C GLU A 49 11.53 0.12 -6.99
N LEU A 50 11.08 0.40 -5.77
CA LEU A 50 9.75 0.02 -5.30
C LEU A 50 8.67 0.73 -6.12
N ASP A 51 7.83 -0.06 -6.79
CA ASP A 51 6.67 0.40 -7.57
C ASP A 51 5.37 -0.28 -7.14
N GLY A 52 5.43 -1.18 -6.15
CA GLY A 52 4.25 -1.73 -5.50
C GLY A 52 4.55 -2.47 -4.22
N TRP A 53 3.61 -2.46 -3.28
CA TRP A 53 3.64 -3.31 -2.09
C TRP A 53 2.23 -3.67 -1.63
N LYS A 54 2.13 -4.75 -0.86
CA LYS A 54 0.88 -5.17 -0.22
C LYS A 54 1.13 -5.81 1.13
N THR A 55 0.15 -5.70 2.01
CA THR A 55 0.12 -6.39 3.30
C THR A 55 -1.26 -6.97 3.54
N ASP A 56 -1.32 -8.11 4.23
CA ASP A 56 -2.56 -8.82 4.53
C ASP A 56 -2.51 -9.40 5.94
N SER A 57 -3.68 -9.56 6.55
CA SER A 57 -3.82 -10.07 7.92
C SER A 57 -3.36 -11.52 8.09
N TYR A 58 -3.14 -12.24 6.98
CA TYR A 58 -2.77 -13.65 6.98
C TYR A 58 -1.27 -13.88 6.83
N MET A 59 -0.45 -12.83 6.73
CA MET A 59 1.01 -12.96 6.70
C MET A 59 1.50 -13.59 8.02
N GLN A 60 1.73 -14.91 7.96
CA GLN A 60 1.89 -15.83 9.10
C GLN A 60 3.12 -15.60 10.01
N TYR A 61 3.92 -14.55 9.77
CA TYR A 61 5.23 -14.39 10.40
C TYR A 61 5.33 -13.32 11.48
N SER A 62 4.24 -12.68 11.89
CA SER A 62 4.25 -11.95 13.17
C SER A 62 2.84 -11.76 13.75
N PRO A 63 2.51 -12.50 14.81
CA PRO A 63 1.21 -12.34 15.47
C PRO A 63 1.03 -10.98 16.19
N ASN A 64 2.00 -10.05 16.13
CA ASN A 64 2.01 -8.80 16.90
C ASN A 64 2.52 -7.54 16.14
N THR A 65 2.62 -7.56 14.80
CA THR A 65 3.14 -6.40 14.02
C THR A 65 2.13 -5.79 13.05
N ALA A 66 0.87 -6.25 13.04
CA ALA A 66 -0.20 -5.58 12.29
C ALA A 66 -0.30 -4.08 12.65
N SER A 67 0.10 -3.74 13.88
CA SER A 67 0.16 -2.38 14.43
C SER A 67 1.38 -1.54 14.00
N SER A 68 2.34 -2.07 13.21
CA SER A 68 3.53 -1.30 12.81
C SER A 68 3.45 -0.70 11.40
N LEU A 69 2.60 -1.21 10.52
CA LEU A 69 2.39 -0.66 9.17
C LEU A 69 1.11 0.17 9.16
N LEU A 70 1.28 1.50 9.20
CA LEU A 70 0.22 2.47 9.05
C LEU A 70 0.34 3.18 7.71
N THR A 71 -0.79 3.43 7.04
CA THR A 71 -0.78 4.33 5.89
C THR A 71 -0.46 5.75 6.34
N LYS A 72 -0.02 6.61 5.42
CA LYS A 72 0.24 8.03 5.72
C LYS A 72 -0.97 8.76 6.34
N LYS A 73 -2.20 8.29 6.10
CA LYS A 73 -3.42 8.84 6.71
C LYS A 73 -3.86 8.12 7.98
N GLY A 74 -3.04 7.23 8.54
CA GLY A 74 -3.28 6.54 9.81
C GLY A 74 -4.31 5.41 9.73
N ILE A 75 -4.38 4.70 8.60
CA ILE A 75 -5.13 3.45 8.48
C ILE A 75 -4.24 2.30 8.93
N VAL A 76 -4.79 1.43 9.78
CA VAL A 76 -4.10 0.31 10.44
C VAL A 76 -4.79 -1.00 10.06
N LEU A 77 -4.01 -1.96 9.56
CA LEU A 77 -4.49 -3.29 9.17
C LEU A 77 -5.02 -4.06 10.38
N GLY A 78 -6.18 -4.72 10.25
CA GLY A 78 -6.81 -5.51 11.30
C GLY A 78 -7.51 -4.69 12.41
N GLU A 79 -7.35 -3.37 12.41
CA GLU A 79 -7.98 -2.46 13.38
C GLU A 79 -8.94 -1.47 12.72
N SER A 80 -8.54 -0.87 11.59
CA SER A 80 -9.37 0.11 10.88
C SER A 80 -10.56 -0.57 10.20
N THR A 81 -11.69 0.14 10.19
CA THR A 81 -12.92 -0.29 9.52
C THR A 81 -13.15 0.44 8.19
N LEU A 82 -14.17 0.03 7.43
CA LEU A 82 -14.66 0.81 6.28
C LEU A 82 -14.97 2.26 6.67
N SER A 83 -15.59 2.49 7.83
CA SER A 83 -15.90 3.84 8.31
C SER A 83 -14.63 4.66 8.51
N ASP A 84 -13.60 4.08 9.13
CA ASP A 84 -12.30 4.75 9.33
C ASP A 84 -11.64 5.16 8.01
N ILE A 85 -11.75 4.31 6.99
CA ILE A 85 -11.24 4.57 5.65
C ILE A 85 -12.01 5.74 5.02
N ILE A 86 -13.34 5.71 5.07
CA ILE A 86 -14.19 6.79 4.52
C ILE A 86 -13.92 8.11 5.22
N ASP A 87 -13.74 8.12 6.55
CA ASP A 87 -13.48 9.34 7.31
C ASP A 87 -12.14 10.01 6.92
N ARG A 88 -11.14 9.23 6.49
CA ARG A 88 -9.79 9.71 6.15
C ARG A 88 -9.56 9.91 4.65
N TYR A 89 -10.23 9.14 3.80
CA TYR A 89 -10.03 9.16 2.35
C TYR A 89 -11.25 9.65 1.56
N GLY A 90 -12.42 9.78 2.19
CA GLY A 90 -13.69 10.07 1.53
C GLY A 90 -14.39 8.81 1.03
N SER A 91 -15.59 8.95 0.47
CA SER A 91 -16.38 7.80 -0.01
C SER A 91 -16.23 7.53 -1.52
N SER A 92 -15.47 8.35 -2.25
CA SER A 92 -15.36 8.28 -3.71
C SER A 92 -14.73 6.99 -4.23
N GLY A 93 -13.92 6.33 -3.41
CA GLY A 93 -13.25 5.08 -3.76
C GLY A 93 -14.03 3.82 -3.40
N VAL A 94 -15.19 3.93 -2.73
CA VAL A 94 -15.95 2.76 -2.28
C VAL A 94 -16.61 2.09 -3.48
N SER A 95 -16.25 0.83 -3.72
CA SER A 95 -16.90 -0.04 -4.69
C SER A 95 -17.72 -1.13 -3.96
N GLY A 96 -18.48 -1.93 -4.70
CA GLY A 96 -19.18 -3.07 -4.10
C GLY A 96 -18.21 -4.13 -3.57
N GLN A 97 -18.66 -5.00 -2.67
CA GLN A 97 -17.93 -6.19 -2.19
C GLN A 97 -16.68 -5.87 -1.33
N GLY A 98 -16.75 -4.83 -0.49
CA GLY A 98 -15.70 -4.54 0.48
C GLY A 98 -14.38 -4.03 -0.12
N ILE A 99 -14.34 -3.68 -1.41
CA ILE A 99 -13.16 -3.14 -2.08
C ILE A 99 -13.28 -1.61 -2.16
N ILE A 100 -12.23 -0.93 -1.71
CA ILE A 100 -12.16 0.54 -1.72
C ILE A 100 -10.85 0.96 -2.39
N GLU A 101 -10.93 1.70 -3.48
CA GLU A 101 -9.78 2.06 -4.30
C GLU A 101 -9.70 3.57 -4.54
N TYR A 102 -8.52 4.14 -4.33
CA TYR A 102 -8.24 5.55 -4.58
C TYR A 102 -7.08 5.69 -5.57
N PHE A 103 -7.19 6.71 -6.42
CA PHE A 103 -6.23 7.00 -7.46
C PHE A 103 -5.52 8.31 -7.17
N TYR A 104 -4.20 8.31 -7.35
CA TYR A 104 -3.34 9.45 -7.11
C TYR A 104 -2.42 9.69 -8.30
N LYS A 105 -2.37 10.94 -8.76
CA LYS A 105 -1.38 11.40 -9.72
C LYS A 105 -0.18 11.98 -8.99
N LYS A 106 1.01 11.49 -9.31
CA LYS A 106 2.28 12.08 -8.87
C LYS A 106 2.54 13.37 -9.64
N MET A 107 2.75 14.44 -8.89
CA MET A 107 3.00 15.78 -9.39
C MET A 107 4.51 16.01 -9.57
N SER A 108 4.87 17.07 -10.30
CA SER A 108 6.28 17.39 -10.59
C SER A 108 7.10 17.75 -9.34
N ASP A 109 6.44 18.17 -8.27
CA ASP A 109 7.05 18.45 -6.96
C ASP A 109 7.18 17.20 -6.07
N GLY A 110 6.79 16.02 -6.58
CA GLY A 110 6.81 14.75 -5.86
C GLY A 110 5.61 14.51 -4.95
N THR A 111 4.66 15.45 -4.86
CA THR A 111 3.41 15.24 -4.12
C THR A 111 2.44 14.36 -4.91
N TYR A 112 1.39 13.90 -4.24
CA TYR A 112 0.36 13.04 -4.81
C TYR A 112 -0.99 13.75 -4.71
N GLN A 113 -1.60 14.00 -5.86
CA GLN A 113 -2.92 14.62 -5.98
C GLN A 113 -3.97 13.52 -6.20
N ASP A 114 -5.07 13.55 -5.45
CA ASP A 114 -6.20 12.68 -5.71
C ASP A 114 -6.83 12.98 -7.08
N ILE A 115 -7.19 11.93 -7.81
CA ILE A 115 -7.87 12.04 -9.10
C ILE A 115 -9.13 11.19 -9.10
N SER A 116 -10.13 11.60 -9.86
CA SER A 116 -11.35 10.80 -9.99
C SER A 116 -11.12 9.59 -10.88
N ILE A 117 -11.80 8.49 -10.57
CA ILE A 117 -11.89 7.31 -11.47
C ILE A 117 -12.57 7.64 -12.81
N TYR A 118 -13.31 8.74 -12.86
CA TYR A 118 -13.99 9.20 -14.07
C TYR A 118 -13.14 10.15 -14.90
N ASP A 119 -11.99 10.62 -14.37
CA ASP A 119 -11.09 11.49 -15.11
C ASP A 119 -10.27 10.67 -16.12
N PRO A 120 -10.13 11.13 -17.38
CA PRO A 120 -9.31 10.43 -18.36
C PRO A 120 -7.86 10.34 -17.91
N ILE A 121 -7.37 9.12 -17.68
CA ILE A 121 -5.97 8.87 -17.34
C ILE A 121 -5.12 8.99 -18.61
N GLN A 122 -4.48 10.15 -18.78
CA GLN A 122 -3.65 10.42 -19.95
C GLN A 122 -2.26 9.77 -19.89
N ASN A 123 -1.75 9.51 -18.69
CA ASN A 123 -0.43 8.92 -18.47
C ASN A 123 -0.43 8.02 -17.23
N ILE A 124 -0.42 6.71 -17.46
CA ILE A 124 -0.44 5.69 -16.40
C ILE A 124 0.86 5.64 -15.59
N GLU A 125 1.97 6.13 -16.12
CA GLU A 125 3.30 6.08 -15.45
C GLU A 125 3.36 6.96 -14.20
N VAL A 126 2.47 7.95 -14.12
CA VAL A 126 2.40 8.89 -12.98
C VAL A 126 1.18 8.66 -12.11
N VAL A 127 0.41 7.59 -12.37
CA VAL A 127 -0.77 7.25 -11.55
C VAL A 127 -0.43 6.08 -10.64
N TYR A 128 -0.90 6.18 -9.41
CA TYR A 128 -0.71 5.24 -8.34
C TYR A 128 -2.04 4.95 -7.68
N THR A 129 -2.22 3.74 -7.20
CA THR A 129 -3.43 3.32 -6.51
C THR A 129 -3.12 2.92 -5.08
N ILE A 130 -4.10 3.12 -4.21
CA ILE A 130 -4.19 2.46 -2.91
C ILE A 130 -5.54 1.78 -2.81
N THR A 131 -5.51 0.48 -2.54
CA THR A 131 -6.67 -0.38 -2.44
C THR A 131 -6.74 -0.95 -1.03
N PHE A 132 -7.91 -0.84 -0.43
CA PHE A 132 -8.26 -1.45 0.84
C PHE A 132 -9.29 -2.55 0.59
N ILE A 133 -9.17 -3.68 1.26
CA ILE A 133 -10.20 -4.72 1.26
C ILE A 133 -10.63 -5.01 2.70
N VAL A 134 -11.92 -4.82 2.96
CA VAL A 134 -12.55 -5.06 4.25
C VAL A 134 -13.37 -6.34 4.20
N ASP A 135 -13.49 -7.00 5.34
CA ASP A 135 -14.35 -8.17 5.49
C ASP A 135 -15.83 -7.75 5.40
N ASP A 136 -16.64 -8.44 4.60
CA ASP A 136 -18.02 -8.02 4.31
C ASP A 136 -18.92 -8.07 5.55
N GLU A 137 -18.64 -8.92 6.53
CA GLU A 137 -19.46 -9.06 7.74
C GLU A 137 -19.04 -8.06 8.83
N THR A 138 -17.74 -8.00 9.12
CA THR A 138 -17.18 -7.21 10.21
C THR A 138 -16.78 -5.79 9.79
N GLN A 139 -16.64 -5.55 8.48
CA GLN A 139 -16.15 -4.31 7.90
C GLN A 139 -14.73 -3.94 8.32
N VAL A 140 -13.97 -4.90 8.86
CA VAL A 140 -12.58 -4.71 9.30
C VAL A 140 -11.63 -4.91 8.14
N LEU A 141 -10.66 -4.00 8.02
CA LEU A 141 -9.61 -4.03 7.00
C LEU A 141 -8.69 -5.23 7.17
N TYR A 142 -8.58 -6.08 6.14
CA TYR A 142 -7.69 -7.24 6.16
C TYR A 142 -6.65 -7.23 5.02
N HIS A 143 -6.75 -6.31 4.07
CA HIS A 143 -5.77 -6.17 2.98
C HIS A 143 -5.52 -4.71 2.60
N ILE A 144 -4.25 -4.35 2.39
CA ILE A 144 -3.85 -3.08 1.78
C ILE A 144 -2.92 -3.38 0.62
N MET A 145 -3.16 -2.76 -0.52
CA MET A 145 -2.28 -2.79 -1.68
C MET A 145 -2.02 -1.37 -2.16
N VAL A 146 -0.76 -1.07 -2.46
CA VAL A 146 -0.33 0.24 -2.97
C VAL A 146 0.58 -0.01 -4.16
N THR A 147 0.22 0.47 -5.35
CA THR A 147 0.96 0.16 -6.58
C THR A 147 0.98 1.34 -7.54
N SER A 148 1.93 1.34 -8.48
CA SER A 148 1.77 2.13 -9.69
C SER A 148 0.65 1.52 -10.55
N LEU A 149 -0.13 2.34 -11.24
CA LEU A 149 -1.22 1.86 -12.09
C LEU A 149 -0.69 1.00 -13.23
N LYS A 150 0.49 1.32 -13.77
CA LYS A 150 1.18 0.48 -14.74
C LYS A 150 1.44 -0.92 -14.20
N THR A 151 1.92 -1.04 -12.97
CA THR A 151 2.16 -2.33 -12.31
C THR A 151 0.84 -3.07 -12.10
N ALA A 152 -0.20 -2.38 -11.63
CA ALA A 152 -1.53 -2.98 -11.43
C ALA A 152 -2.14 -3.57 -12.72
N LEU A 153 -1.89 -2.96 -13.88
CA LEU A 153 -2.42 -3.41 -15.18
C LEU A 153 -1.61 -4.53 -15.86
N ASN A 154 -0.40 -4.82 -15.35
CA ASN A 154 0.49 -5.84 -15.92
C ASN A 154 0.43 -7.18 -15.16
N TYR A 155 -0.40 -7.26 -14.12
CA TYR A 155 -0.75 -8.50 -13.42
C TYR A 155 -2.01 -9.14 -14.03
#